data_AF-A0A8J4S666-F1
#
_entry.id   AF-A0A8J4S666-F1
#
_cell.length_a   1.000
_cell.length_b   1.000
_cell.length_c   1.000
_cell.angle_alpha   90.00
_cell.angle_beta   90.00
_cell.angle_gamma   90.00
#
_symmetry.space_group_name_H-M   'P 1'
#
loop_
_entity.id
_entity.type
_entity.pdbx_description
1 polymer ?
#
loop_
_entity_poly.entity_id
_entity_poly.type
_entity_poly.pdbx_seq_one_letter_code
_entity_poly.pdbx_strand_id
1 'polypeptide(L)'
;MPNIDKVFVAREQYTADGFNGFVYRVFFHGNGVYGDVNQLTYTYNQCTVFQTQVNNILTAVSAPDTRVVISMTDPGGFNVGNKFVKAATATAAQLAEDLDQLPVFGDVLVSQSLVDEQGGYIWTVVFKDSEGDLPQFICAVDSFATGTGCETDTLTDGNALSGSFIIEASASIPFNADAATMKAALEAMSWVGTVQVQQSAPSPQYGYTWTITFLDYRGDMPTLLVTSSLVGTGSQITVREVRKGNALGGTFMLAYLKSVTAPIEWDAHATAADSNSDGSSLQEKLEALDVVGQVNVQRSANPDQEGGYVWLVTFLDNVLNSGDLPLLQGNASTLSGEATVVDVQAGITNFRKEVVVFSCQATVGNVGFTYGGVTKEITFNAALSDVEALLSVVLFGVEAESISVTTNSAQTLLCVAANAKDIKIVFNRVYGDIQLGVAQGTTITSDATITPNTAASIDGVYYDNPALVMSGTFQVGYQGQYTRPLNAESTADQLRYALEDLGAIRTVGATRDQSYRALPGKIDVTEGEIFVTCSSGETCKFDSASYGLPGYTIRIDGDWYTIRTDLTSPGLDNTRLYLGDLNGREIGYLRSTDTYVTVYEWTK
;
A
#
# COMPACT_ATOMS: atom_id res chain seq x y z
N MET A 1 -42.19 -13.86 32.99
CA MET A 1 -43.32 -13.82 33.94
C MET A 1 -44.46 -14.58 33.27
N PRO A 2 -45.16 -15.50 33.96
CA PRO A 2 -46.10 -16.44 33.33
C PRO A 2 -47.39 -15.79 32.76
N ASN A 3 -47.58 -14.48 32.94
CA ASN A 3 -48.79 -13.75 32.51
C ASN A 3 -48.51 -12.66 31.46
N ILE A 4 -47.34 -12.67 30.83
CA ILE A 4 -47.01 -11.79 29.70
C ILE A 4 -47.36 -12.55 28.43
N ASP A 5 -48.38 -12.08 27.72
CA ASP A 5 -48.83 -12.62 26.45
C ASP A 5 -47.99 -12.07 25.28
N LYS A 6 -47.55 -10.80 25.35
CA LYS A 6 -46.71 -10.17 24.32
C LYS A 6 -45.81 -9.08 24.92
N VAL A 7 -44.67 -8.83 24.28
CA VAL A 7 -43.78 -7.69 24.60
C VAL A 7 -43.68 -6.81 23.37
N PHE A 8 -43.93 -5.52 23.52
CA PHE A 8 -43.72 -4.52 22.48
C PHE A 8 -42.47 -3.71 22.79
N VAL A 9 -41.64 -3.45 21.78
CA VAL A 9 -40.36 -2.73 21.95
C VAL A 9 -40.27 -1.67 20.87
N ALA A 10 -40.23 -0.40 21.27
CA ALA A 10 -39.94 0.72 20.40
C ALA A 10 -38.47 1.14 20.55
N ARG A 11 -37.80 1.45 19.44
CA ARG A 11 -36.40 1.88 19.42
C ARG A 11 -36.27 3.27 18.82
N GLU A 12 -35.60 4.16 19.52
CA GLU A 12 -35.28 5.53 19.08
C GLU A 12 -33.77 5.74 19.09
N GLN A 13 -33.24 6.60 18.20
CA GLN A 13 -31.84 7.02 18.27
C GLN A 13 -31.62 7.93 19.47
N TYR A 14 -30.55 7.69 20.22
CA TYR A 14 -30.07 8.57 21.28
C TYR A 14 -28.83 9.30 20.80
N THR A 15 -28.90 10.62 20.75
CA THR A 15 -27.81 11.50 20.28
C THR A 15 -27.45 12.60 21.28
N ALA A 16 -27.94 12.52 22.52
CA ALA A 16 -27.64 13.50 23.56
C ALA A 16 -26.32 13.19 24.30
N ASP A 17 -25.67 14.23 24.83
CA ASP A 17 -24.48 14.16 25.70
C ASP A 17 -23.23 13.48 25.10
N GLY A 18 -23.09 13.48 23.76
CA GLY A 18 -21.91 12.94 23.08
C GLY A 18 -21.86 11.41 22.99
N PHE A 19 -22.92 10.72 23.38
CA PHE A 19 -23.08 9.28 23.21
C PHE A 19 -23.89 8.98 21.94
N ASN A 20 -23.40 8.05 21.12
CA ASN A 20 -24.17 7.48 20.01
C ASN A 20 -24.76 6.14 20.47
N GLY A 21 -26.10 6.04 20.49
CA GLY A 21 -26.77 4.83 20.95
C GLY A 21 -28.25 4.77 20.59
N PHE A 22 -28.97 3.86 21.25
CA PHE A 22 -30.41 3.68 21.07
C PHE A 22 -31.13 3.67 22.42
N VAL A 23 -32.30 4.31 22.48
CA VAL A 23 -33.25 4.14 23.58
C VAL A 23 -34.23 3.05 23.17
N TYR A 24 -34.42 2.06 24.04
CA TYR A 24 -35.45 1.04 23.88
C TYR A 24 -36.55 1.29 24.91
N ARG A 25 -37.78 1.53 24.45
CA ARG A 25 -38.98 1.57 25.30
C ARG A 25 -39.66 0.20 25.21
N VAL A 26 -39.80 -0.47 26.35
CA VAL A 26 -40.32 -1.84 26.44
C VAL A 26 -41.67 -1.82 27.16
N PHE A 27 -42.68 -2.42 26.54
CA PHE A 27 -44.03 -2.51 27.05
C PHE A 27 -44.44 -3.98 27.19
N PHE A 28 -45.00 -4.33 28.34
CA PHE A 28 -45.45 -5.70 28.64
C PHE A 28 -46.96 -5.79 28.52
N HIS A 29 -47.44 -6.74 27.72
CA HIS A 29 -48.86 -6.98 27.51
C HIS A 29 -49.19 -8.37 28.06
N GLY A 30 -50.33 -8.50 28.74
CA GLY A 30 -50.91 -9.80 29.02
C GLY A 30 -51.93 -9.79 30.14
N ASN A 31 -52.76 -10.83 30.19
CA ASN A 31 -53.90 -10.98 31.09
C ASN A 31 -53.58 -10.86 32.59
N GLY A 32 -52.31 -10.93 33.00
CA GLY A 32 -51.92 -10.77 34.40
C GLY A 32 -50.80 -9.76 34.62
N VAL A 33 -50.61 -8.81 33.71
CA VAL A 33 -49.78 -7.62 33.94
C VAL A 33 -50.67 -6.52 34.55
N TYR A 34 -50.92 -6.64 35.85
CA TYR A 34 -51.67 -5.65 36.63
C TYR A 34 -50.72 -4.83 37.51
N GLY A 35 -50.64 -3.52 37.23
CA GLY A 35 -49.81 -2.57 37.96
C GLY A 35 -48.32 -2.64 37.61
N ASP A 36 -47.50 -1.99 38.44
CA ASP A 36 -46.07 -1.79 38.22
C ASP A 36 -45.32 -3.11 37.95
N VAL A 37 -44.60 -3.17 36.83
CA VAL A 37 -43.67 -4.26 36.55
C VAL A 37 -42.32 -4.03 37.23
N ASN A 38 -41.67 -5.12 37.65
CA ASN A 38 -40.31 -5.04 38.19
C ASN A 38 -39.33 -4.50 37.13
N GLN A 39 -38.38 -3.67 37.56
CA GLN A 39 -37.32 -3.15 36.70
C GLN A 39 -36.50 -4.29 36.06
N LEU A 40 -36.20 -4.15 34.77
CA LEU A 40 -35.41 -5.13 34.04
C LEU A 40 -33.94 -5.13 34.47
N THR A 41 -33.29 -6.28 34.34
CA THR A 41 -31.85 -6.45 34.53
C THR A 41 -31.21 -6.93 33.23
N TYR A 42 -29.99 -6.48 32.93
CA TYR A 42 -29.22 -6.97 31.77
C TYR A 42 -28.07 -7.88 32.22
N THR A 43 -27.64 -8.79 31.35
CA THR A 43 -26.51 -9.71 31.61
C THR A 43 -25.50 -9.66 30.45
N TYR A 44 -24.24 -9.31 30.73
CA TYR A 44 -23.20 -9.13 29.69
C TYR A 44 -22.57 -10.43 29.18
N ASN A 45 -22.62 -11.52 29.95
CA ASN A 45 -21.84 -12.73 29.72
C ASN A 45 -22.31 -13.59 28.53
N GLN A 46 -23.37 -13.20 27.82
CA GLN A 46 -23.89 -13.91 26.64
C GLN A 46 -24.05 -13.01 25.40
N CYS A 47 -23.54 -11.77 25.44
CA CYS A 47 -23.61 -10.85 24.31
C CYS A 47 -22.24 -10.68 23.66
N THR A 48 -22.21 -10.46 22.34
CA THR A 48 -21.01 -10.00 21.65
C THR A 48 -20.61 -8.60 22.14
N VAL A 49 -19.32 -8.30 22.13
CA VAL A 49 -18.82 -6.97 22.49
C VAL A 49 -19.43 -5.89 21.58
N PHE A 50 -19.72 -4.71 22.11
CA PHE A 50 -20.14 -3.57 21.30
C PHE A 50 -19.05 -3.22 20.29
N GLN A 51 -19.43 -2.84 19.09
CA GLN A 51 -18.51 -2.49 18.01
C GLN A 51 -18.94 -1.17 17.35
N THR A 52 -17.97 -0.41 16.85
CA THR A 52 -18.19 0.79 16.04
C THR A 52 -17.28 0.75 14.82
N GLN A 53 -17.60 1.54 13.79
CA GLN A 53 -16.79 1.60 12.58
C GLN A 53 -15.70 2.66 12.76
N VAL A 54 -14.43 2.23 12.72
CA VAL A 54 -13.26 3.13 12.71
C VAL A 54 -12.51 2.86 11.42
N ASN A 55 -12.37 3.87 10.55
CA ASN A 55 -11.70 3.75 9.25
C ASN A 55 -12.23 2.58 8.40
N ASN A 56 -13.55 2.44 8.31
CA ASN A 56 -14.24 1.35 7.62
C ASN A 56 -14.06 -0.07 8.20
N ILE A 57 -13.38 -0.22 9.35
CA ILE A 57 -13.20 -1.50 10.03
C ILE A 57 -14.09 -1.55 11.27
N LEU A 58 -14.83 -2.65 11.43
CA LEU A 58 -15.64 -2.93 12.61
C LEU A 58 -14.71 -3.18 13.81
N THR A 59 -14.65 -2.22 14.74
CA THR A 59 -13.72 -2.20 15.86
C THR A 59 -14.47 -2.36 17.17
N ALA A 60 -14.01 -3.26 18.04
CA ALA A 60 -14.59 -3.48 19.36
C ALA A 60 -14.43 -2.24 20.25
N VAL A 61 -15.51 -1.83 20.91
CA VAL A 61 -15.54 -0.75 21.89
C VAL A 61 -15.50 -1.40 23.27
N SER A 62 -14.50 -1.04 24.09
CA SER A 62 -14.32 -1.58 25.43
C SER A 62 -14.83 -0.61 26.51
N ALA A 63 -15.14 -1.10 27.71
CA ALA A 63 -15.50 -0.25 28.84
C ALA A 63 -14.34 0.72 29.16
N PRO A 64 -14.62 2.01 29.47
CA PRO A 64 -15.88 2.57 29.97
C PRO A 64 -16.85 3.11 28.90
N ASP A 65 -16.53 3.02 27.61
CA ASP A 65 -17.28 3.70 26.53
C ASP A 65 -18.57 2.98 26.11
N THR A 66 -18.95 1.93 26.82
CA THR A 66 -20.17 1.16 26.59
C THR A 66 -21.01 1.16 27.87
N ARG A 67 -22.28 1.57 27.75
CA ARG A 67 -23.17 1.72 28.91
C ARG A 67 -24.58 1.26 28.56
N VAL A 68 -25.16 0.41 29.41
CA VAL A 68 -26.59 0.08 29.39
C VAL A 68 -27.21 0.66 30.65
N VAL A 69 -28.19 1.54 30.50
CA VAL A 69 -28.96 2.13 31.60
C VAL A 69 -30.39 1.65 31.48
N ILE A 70 -30.94 1.10 32.56
CA ILE A 70 -32.35 0.70 32.64
C ILE A 70 -33.03 1.61 33.64
N SER A 71 -34.13 2.23 33.25
CA SER A 71 -34.98 3.07 34.10
C SER A 71 -36.45 2.79 33.82
N MET A 72 -37.29 2.87 34.85
CA MET A 72 -38.74 2.86 34.68
C MET A 72 -39.20 4.26 34.27
N THR A 73 -39.75 4.39 33.05
CA THR A 73 -40.21 5.68 32.51
C THR A 73 -41.68 5.96 32.80
N ASP A 74 -42.49 4.92 32.94
CA ASP A 74 -43.90 4.98 33.30
C ASP A 74 -44.24 3.71 34.11
N PRO A 75 -44.77 3.82 35.35
CA PRO A 75 -45.18 2.68 36.14
C PRO A 75 -46.18 1.76 35.41
N GLY A 76 -47.07 2.31 34.58
CA GLY A 76 -47.99 1.57 33.70
C GLY A 76 -49.04 0.70 34.43
N GLY A 77 -50.32 0.83 34.03
CA GLY A 77 -51.40 -0.08 34.45
C GLY A 77 -52.37 0.49 35.50
N PHE A 78 -53.44 -0.26 35.75
CA PHE A 78 -54.48 0.03 36.76
C PHE A 78 -53.83 0.23 38.14
N ASN A 79 -53.67 1.48 38.58
CA ASN A 79 -53.29 1.82 39.94
C ASN A 79 -54.44 2.58 40.63
N VAL A 80 -54.33 2.77 41.96
CA VAL A 80 -55.39 3.44 42.75
C VAL A 80 -55.66 4.89 42.31
N GLY A 81 -54.77 5.50 41.51
CA GLY A 81 -54.88 6.84 40.94
C GLY A 81 -55.42 6.91 39.50
N ASN A 82 -55.32 5.83 38.71
CA ASN A 82 -55.83 5.73 37.33
C ASN A 82 -57.11 4.90 37.30
N LYS A 83 -58.26 5.57 37.47
CA LYS A 83 -59.58 4.91 37.40
C LYS A 83 -60.17 5.10 36.01
N PHE A 84 -60.02 4.09 35.14
CA PHE A 84 -60.97 3.90 34.05
C PHE A 84 -62.39 3.97 34.63
N VAL A 85 -63.22 4.85 34.10
CA VAL A 85 -64.54 5.11 34.69
C VAL A 85 -65.42 3.89 34.48
N LYS A 86 -66.28 3.55 35.46
CA LYS A 86 -67.15 2.36 35.37
C LYS A 86 -67.95 2.40 34.08
N ALA A 87 -67.97 1.29 33.33
CA ALA A 87 -68.70 1.19 32.06
C ALA A 87 -70.17 1.62 32.16
N ALA A 88 -70.82 1.39 33.31
CA ALA A 88 -72.21 1.79 33.58
C ALA A 88 -72.44 3.32 33.66
N THR A 89 -71.38 4.12 33.82
CA THR A 89 -71.45 5.59 33.99
C THR A 89 -70.51 6.34 33.05
N ALA A 90 -69.70 5.62 32.25
CA ALA A 90 -68.73 6.23 31.34
C ALA A 90 -69.42 6.85 30.12
N THR A 91 -68.82 7.90 29.58
CA THR A 91 -69.21 8.49 28.29
C THR A 91 -68.13 8.22 27.24
N ALA A 92 -68.45 8.36 25.95
CA ALA A 92 -67.47 8.20 24.88
C ALA A 92 -66.27 9.14 25.02
N ALA A 93 -66.50 10.39 25.45
CA ALA A 93 -65.42 11.34 25.71
C ALA A 93 -64.50 10.88 26.84
N GLN A 94 -65.08 10.31 27.91
CA GLN A 94 -64.31 9.80 29.03
C GLN A 94 -63.51 8.55 28.65
N LEU A 95 -64.10 7.61 27.91
CA LEU A 95 -63.38 6.43 27.45
C LEU A 95 -62.24 6.81 26.47
N ALA A 96 -62.43 7.86 25.66
CA ALA A 96 -61.35 8.41 24.85
C ALA A 96 -60.21 8.98 25.70
N GLU A 97 -60.52 9.80 26.72
CA GLU A 97 -59.52 10.35 27.66
C GLU A 97 -58.79 9.24 28.45
N ASP A 98 -59.51 8.20 28.85
CA ASP A 98 -58.92 7.08 29.58
C ASP A 98 -58.01 6.22 28.67
N LEU A 99 -58.37 6.04 27.39
CA LEU A 99 -57.55 5.32 26.41
C LEU A 99 -56.32 6.13 25.97
N ASP A 100 -56.41 7.46 25.88
CA ASP A 100 -55.30 8.36 25.53
C ASP A 100 -54.19 8.37 26.61
N GLN A 101 -54.52 7.93 27.83
CA GLN A 101 -53.53 7.73 28.90
C GLN A 101 -52.66 6.47 28.68
N LEU A 102 -53.01 5.59 27.74
CA LEU A 102 -52.25 4.36 27.49
C LEU A 102 -51.20 4.59 26.41
N PRO A 103 -49.91 4.26 26.65
CA PRO A 103 -48.80 4.57 25.73
C PRO A 103 -48.88 3.96 24.32
N VAL A 104 -49.79 3.00 24.11
CA VAL A 104 -49.98 2.27 22.84
C VAL A 104 -51.07 2.91 21.98
N PHE A 105 -51.96 3.72 22.59
CA PHE A 105 -53.05 4.37 21.89
C PHE A 105 -52.71 5.86 21.74
N GLY A 106 -52.65 6.34 20.49
CA GLY A 106 -52.60 7.78 20.19
C GLY A 106 -54.01 8.37 20.17
N ASP A 107 -54.23 9.40 19.34
CA ASP A 107 -55.53 10.01 19.12
C ASP A 107 -56.63 8.96 18.80
N VAL A 108 -57.48 8.67 19.78
CA VAL A 108 -58.63 7.76 19.63
C VAL A 108 -59.93 8.53 19.42
N LEU A 109 -60.75 8.04 18.49
CA LEU A 109 -62.15 8.42 18.40
C LEU A 109 -63.00 7.31 18.99
N VAL A 110 -63.76 7.63 20.03
CA VAL A 110 -64.69 6.71 20.64
C VAL A 110 -66.12 7.15 20.33
N SER A 111 -66.97 6.18 20.00
CA SER A 111 -68.42 6.35 19.94
C SER A 111 -69.11 5.26 20.76
N GLN A 112 -70.30 5.57 21.26
CA GLN A 112 -71.11 4.69 22.10
C GLN A 112 -72.47 4.50 21.43
N SER A 113 -73.00 3.28 21.44
CA SER A 113 -74.37 3.01 21.02
C SER A 113 -75.40 3.54 22.03
N LEU A 114 -76.67 3.51 21.64
CA LEU A 114 -77.76 3.53 22.62
C LEU A 114 -77.69 2.28 23.51
N VAL A 115 -78.26 2.38 24.70
CA VAL A 115 -78.39 1.25 25.61
C VAL A 115 -79.30 0.18 25.01
N ASP A 116 -78.93 -1.09 25.14
CA ASP A 116 -79.79 -2.22 24.75
C ASP A 116 -80.92 -2.48 25.78
N GLU A 117 -81.79 -3.45 25.50
CA GLU A 117 -82.92 -3.81 26.38
C GLU A 117 -82.49 -4.40 27.73
N GLN A 118 -81.21 -4.76 27.89
CA GLN A 118 -80.62 -5.35 29.08
C GLN A 118 -79.64 -4.39 29.79
N GLY A 119 -79.46 -3.16 29.30
CA GLY A 119 -78.59 -2.16 29.92
C GLY A 119 -77.16 -2.10 29.38
N GLY A 120 -76.84 -2.82 28.31
CA GLY A 120 -75.52 -2.89 27.67
C GLY A 120 -75.24 -1.78 26.65
N TYR A 121 -73.96 -1.56 26.36
CA TYR A 121 -73.46 -0.58 25.39
C TYR A 121 -72.46 -1.24 24.43
N ILE A 122 -72.51 -0.85 23.15
CA ILE A 122 -71.47 -1.14 22.16
C ILE A 122 -70.59 0.10 22.06
N TRP A 123 -69.27 -0.10 22.19
CA TRP A 123 -68.26 0.94 22.04
C TRP A 123 -67.50 0.71 20.75
N THR A 124 -67.44 1.72 19.88
CA THR A 124 -66.60 1.68 18.67
C THR A 124 -65.43 2.63 18.87
N VAL A 125 -64.22 2.08 18.82
CA VAL A 125 -62.96 2.81 18.95
C VAL A 125 -62.27 2.81 17.59
N VAL A 126 -61.93 4.00 17.09
CA VAL A 126 -61.16 4.20 15.86
C VAL A 126 -59.85 4.88 16.22
N PHE A 127 -58.74 4.30 15.77
CA PHE A 127 -57.40 4.82 16.01
C PHE A 127 -56.98 5.66 14.81
N LYS A 128 -56.78 6.97 14.99
CA LYS A 128 -56.43 7.87 13.87
C LYS A 128 -55.00 7.69 13.41
N ASP A 129 -54.10 7.41 14.35
CA ASP A 129 -52.65 7.38 14.12
C ASP A 129 -52.06 5.98 14.32
N SER A 130 -52.84 4.92 14.08
CA SER A 130 -52.26 3.58 14.16
C SER A 130 -51.37 3.30 12.96
N GLU A 131 -50.08 3.32 13.22
CA GLU A 131 -49.02 2.94 12.30
C GLU A 131 -49.06 1.45 11.92
N GLY A 132 -50.16 0.71 12.02
CA GLY A 132 -50.24 -0.72 11.70
C GLY A 132 -51.44 -1.41 12.37
N ASP A 133 -51.45 -2.75 12.36
CA ASP A 133 -52.45 -3.54 13.08
C ASP A 133 -52.26 -3.43 14.59
N LEU A 134 -53.33 -3.13 15.32
CA LEU A 134 -53.32 -3.15 16.78
C LEU A 134 -53.81 -4.50 17.30
N PRO A 135 -53.31 -4.95 18.47
CA PRO A 135 -53.91 -6.09 19.16
C PRO A 135 -55.40 -5.84 19.44
N GLN A 136 -56.23 -6.84 19.17
CA GLN A 136 -57.64 -6.79 19.53
C GLN A 136 -57.78 -6.62 21.06
N PHE A 137 -58.73 -5.77 21.48
CA PHE A 137 -59.09 -5.69 22.89
C PHE A 137 -59.55 -7.06 23.39
N ILE A 138 -59.27 -7.35 24.66
CA ILE A 138 -59.73 -8.55 25.33
C ILE A 138 -60.51 -8.15 26.58
N CYS A 139 -61.53 -8.91 26.92
CA CYS A 139 -62.32 -8.67 28.12
C CYS A 139 -61.52 -9.09 29.36
N ALA A 140 -60.90 -8.12 30.04
CA ALA A 140 -60.22 -8.33 31.31
C ALA A 140 -61.24 -8.64 32.42
N VAL A 141 -61.17 -9.83 33.03
CA VAL A 141 -62.13 -10.30 34.04
C VAL A 141 -61.64 -10.08 35.45
N ASP A 142 -62.58 -9.78 36.35
CA ASP A 142 -62.58 -10.38 37.69
C ASP A 142 -63.97 -10.61 38.31
N SER A 143 -65.07 -9.98 37.85
CA SER A 143 -66.43 -10.38 38.29
C SER A 143 -67.56 -9.74 37.48
N PHE A 144 -67.94 -10.34 36.35
CA PHE A 144 -69.23 -10.05 35.74
C PHE A 144 -70.35 -10.66 36.59
N ALA A 145 -71.45 -9.93 36.80
CA ALA A 145 -72.64 -10.49 37.45
C ALA A 145 -73.25 -11.59 36.55
N THR A 146 -73.93 -12.57 37.14
CA THR A 146 -74.57 -13.66 36.41
C THR A 146 -75.49 -13.11 35.32
N GLY A 147 -75.20 -13.43 34.04
CA GLY A 147 -75.95 -12.94 32.88
C GLY A 147 -75.36 -11.70 32.18
N THR A 148 -74.17 -11.23 32.59
CA THR A 148 -73.43 -10.17 31.87
C THR A 148 -72.24 -10.75 31.12
N GLY A 149 -71.94 -10.20 29.94
CA GLY A 149 -70.85 -10.63 29.07
C GLY A 149 -70.14 -9.42 28.44
N CYS A 150 -68.94 -9.65 27.94
CA CYS A 150 -68.17 -8.71 27.16
C CYS A 150 -67.70 -9.44 25.91
N GLU A 151 -67.86 -8.80 24.76
CA GLU A 151 -67.39 -9.27 23.47
C GLU A 151 -66.60 -8.15 22.79
N THR A 152 -65.63 -8.55 21.99
CA THR A 152 -64.73 -7.65 21.26
C THR A 152 -64.59 -8.19 19.85
N ASP A 153 -64.57 -7.30 18.86
CA ASP A 153 -64.37 -7.66 17.45
C ASP A 153 -63.55 -6.57 16.75
N THR A 154 -62.81 -6.96 15.72
CA THR A 154 -62.01 -6.04 14.89
C THR A 154 -62.81 -5.69 13.64
N LEU A 155 -63.27 -4.44 13.55
CA LEU A 155 -64.10 -3.99 12.42
C LEU A 155 -63.30 -3.72 11.14
N THR A 156 -62.06 -3.25 11.26
CA THR A 156 -61.18 -2.96 10.13
C THR A 156 -59.73 -3.09 10.59
N ASP A 157 -58.93 -3.85 9.84
CA ASP A 157 -57.50 -3.99 10.09
C ASP A 157 -56.76 -2.66 9.88
N GLY A 158 -55.57 -2.55 10.48
CA GLY A 158 -54.73 -1.38 10.33
C GLY A 158 -54.04 -1.31 8.97
N ASN A 159 -53.32 -0.23 8.74
CA ASN A 159 -52.54 -0.09 7.51
C ASN A 159 -51.22 -0.87 7.64
N ALA A 160 -51.19 -2.11 7.16
CA ALA A 160 -49.98 -2.94 7.12
C ALA A 160 -49.46 -3.11 5.69
N LEU A 161 -48.13 -3.07 5.51
CA LEU A 161 -47.49 -3.41 4.24
C LEU A 161 -47.62 -4.91 3.96
N SER A 162 -47.89 -5.25 2.71
CA SER A 162 -47.84 -6.61 2.20
C SER A 162 -47.46 -6.64 0.72
N GLY A 163 -47.42 -7.82 0.12
CA GLY A 163 -47.08 -8.00 -1.30
C GLY A 163 -45.58 -8.25 -1.54
N SER A 164 -45.08 -7.76 -2.66
CA SER A 164 -43.71 -8.04 -3.10
C SER A 164 -43.14 -6.89 -3.95
N PHE A 165 -41.85 -6.94 -4.22
CA PHE A 165 -41.20 -6.07 -5.19
C PHE A 165 -40.13 -6.85 -5.97
N ILE A 166 -39.64 -6.26 -7.05
CA ILE A 166 -38.56 -6.80 -7.88
C ILE A 166 -37.50 -5.71 -7.98
N ILE A 167 -36.24 -6.09 -7.75
CA ILE A 167 -35.07 -5.23 -7.97
C ILE A 167 -34.46 -5.65 -9.31
N GLU A 168 -34.41 -4.74 -10.27
CA GLU A 168 -33.92 -5.02 -11.63
C GLU A 168 -34.61 -6.25 -12.25
N ALA A 169 -33.86 -7.33 -12.49
CA ALA A 169 -34.34 -8.59 -13.04
C ALA A 169 -34.32 -9.75 -12.01
N SER A 170 -34.33 -9.43 -10.72
CA SER A 170 -34.38 -10.43 -9.65
C SER A 170 -35.66 -11.27 -9.71
N ALA A 171 -35.67 -12.38 -8.98
CA ALA A 171 -36.94 -13.02 -8.60
C ALA A 171 -37.81 -12.04 -7.76
N SER A 172 -39.12 -12.32 -7.67
CA SER A 172 -40.01 -11.57 -6.77
C SER A 172 -39.57 -11.71 -5.31
N ILE A 173 -39.34 -10.59 -4.65
CA ILE A 173 -38.87 -10.50 -3.27
C ILE A 173 -40.08 -10.13 -2.39
N PRO A 174 -40.44 -10.95 -1.39
CA PRO A 174 -41.50 -10.63 -0.44
C PRO A 174 -41.24 -9.31 0.29
N PHE A 175 -42.30 -8.56 0.63
CA PHE A 175 -42.17 -7.27 1.34
C PHE A 175 -41.39 -7.38 2.67
N ASN A 176 -41.41 -8.55 3.31
CA ASN A 176 -40.76 -8.85 4.59
C ASN A 176 -39.54 -9.77 4.45
N ALA A 177 -38.95 -9.89 3.25
CA ALA A 177 -37.81 -10.75 3.00
C ALA A 177 -36.66 -10.49 3.99
N ASP A 178 -36.15 -11.55 4.62
CA ASP A 178 -34.99 -11.45 5.49
C ASP A 178 -33.71 -11.14 4.69
N ALA A 179 -32.64 -10.79 5.39
CA ALA A 179 -31.37 -10.44 4.76
C ALA A 179 -30.81 -11.57 3.86
N ALA A 180 -31.03 -12.84 4.23
CA ALA A 180 -30.56 -13.99 3.45
C ALA A 180 -31.35 -14.15 2.14
N THR A 181 -32.66 -13.96 2.19
CA THR A 181 -33.56 -14.03 1.02
C THR A 181 -33.25 -12.89 0.05
N MET A 182 -33.06 -11.66 0.55
CA MET A 182 -32.65 -10.51 -0.25
C MET A 182 -31.28 -10.74 -0.90
N LYS A 183 -30.30 -11.24 -0.13
CA LYS A 183 -28.97 -11.61 -0.65
C LYS A 183 -29.09 -12.63 -1.77
N ALA A 184 -29.81 -13.72 -1.57
CA ALA A 184 -29.96 -14.77 -2.57
C ALA A 184 -30.62 -14.26 -3.87
N ALA A 185 -31.61 -13.38 -3.76
CA ALA A 185 -32.27 -12.79 -4.93
C ALA A 185 -31.34 -11.88 -5.75
N LEU A 186 -30.44 -11.14 -5.08
CA LEU A 186 -29.46 -10.27 -5.72
C LEU A 186 -28.32 -11.07 -6.36
N GLU A 187 -27.75 -12.05 -5.65
CA GLU A 187 -26.63 -12.87 -6.14
C GLU A 187 -27.02 -13.82 -7.27
N ALA A 188 -28.32 -14.13 -7.41
CA ALA A 188 -28.82 -14.88 -8.55
C ALA A 188 -28.69 -14.10 -9.88
N MET A 189 -28.55 -12.77 -9.83
CA MET A 189 -28.25 -11.97 -11.00
C MET A 189 -26.75 -12.02 -11.30
N SER A 190 -26.38 -12.58 -12.45
CA SER A 190 -24.98 -12.86 -12.82
C SER A 190 -24.04 -11.64 -12.86
N TRP A 191 -24.59 -10.42 -12.94
CA TRP A 191 -23.82 -9.18 -13.01
C TRP A 191 -23.56 -8.51 -11.64
N VAL A 192 -24.24 -8.94 -10.57
CA VAL A 192 -24.16 -8.29 -9.24
C VAL A 192 -22.97 -8.79 -8.41
N GLY A 193 -22.61 -10.07 -8.56
CA GLY A 193 -21.55 -10.70 -7.74
C GLY A 193 -21.97 -10.91 -6.28
N THR A 194 -21.01 -11.06 -5.38
CA THR A 194 -21.30 -11.29 -3.95
C THR A 194 -21.74 -9.99 -3.27
N VAL A 195 -22.81 -10.07 -2.45
CA VAL A 195 -23.31 -8.95 -1.66
C VAL A 195 -23.43 -9.30 -0.17
N GLN A 196 -23.30 -8.29 0.68
CA GLN A 196 -23.69 -8.35 2.07
C GLN A 196 -24.96 -7.52 2.28
N VAL A 197 -25.98 -8.11 2.90
CA VAL A 197 -27.26 -7.44 3.17
C VAL A 197 -27.48 -7.35 4.67
N GLN A 198 -27.87 -6.18 5.14
CA GLN A 198 -28.36 -5.97 6.51
C GLN A 198 -29.77 -5.42 6.47
N GLN A 199 -30.67 -5.97 7.30
CA GLN A 199 -32.07 -5.54 7.39
C GLN A 199 -32.30 -4.78 8.71
N SER A 200 -33.12 -3.74 8.67
CA SER A 200 -33.59 -3.04 9.87
C SER A 200 -34.64 -3.84 10.64
N ALA A 201 -34.94 -3.42 11.87
CA ALA A 201 -36.20 -3.80 12.50
C ALA A 201 -37.40 -3.27 11.67
N PRO A 202 -38.56 -3.95 11.71
CA PRO A 202 -39.76 -3.46 11.04
C PRO A 202 -40.24 -2.12 11.63
N SER A 203 -40.79 -1.25 10.80
CA SER A 203 -41.69 -0.18 11.26
C SER A 203 -43.01 -0.78 11.77
N PRO A 204 -43.88 -0.01 12.44
CA PRO A 204 -45.15 -0.56 12.90
C PRO A 204 -46.06 -1.02 11.74
N GLN A 205 -45.90 -0.47 10.52
CA GLN A 205 -46.62 -0.92 9.30
C GLN A 205 -45.90 -2.11 8.64
N TYR A 206 -44.90 -2.71 9.30
CA TYR A 206 -44.01 -3.73 8.74
C TYR A 206 -43.18 -3.26 7.53
N GLY A 207 -42.76 -2.00 7.53
CA GLY A 207 -41.77 -1.49 6.57
C GLY A 207 -40.34 -1.87 6.97
N TYR A 208 -39.48 -2.17 6.00
CA TYR A 208 -38.09 -2.55 6.23
C TYR A 208 -37.13 -1.69 5.41
N THR A 209 -35.92 -1.47 5.95
CA THR A 209 -34.79 -0.92 5.22
C THR A 209 -33.71 -1.99 5.07
N TRP A 210 -33.27 -2.23 3.84
CA TRP A 210 -32.12 -3.09 3.56
C TRP A 210 -30.91 -2.24 3.15
N THR A 211 -29.77 -2.47 3.80
CA THR A 211 -28.48 -1.91 3.42
C THR A 211 -27.70 -2.99 2.67
N ILE A 212 -27.38 -2.73 1.40
CA ILE A 212 -26.69 -3.66 0.52
C ILE A 212 -25.26 -3.14 0.31
N THR A 213 -24.27 -3.98 0.59
CA THR A 213 -22.85 -3.73 0.30
C THR A 213 -22.41 -4.70 -0.79
N PHE A 214 -21.97 -4.17 -1.93
CA PHE A 214 -21.42 -4.96 -3.02
C PHE A 214 -19.95 -5.25 -2.73
N LEU A 215 -19.57 -6.53 -2.70
CA LEU A 215 -18.21 -6.94 -2.34
C LEU A 215 -17.34 -7.19 -3.56
N ASP A 216 -17.95 -7.65 -4.66
CA ASP A 216 -17.22 -8.00 -5.89
C ASP A 216 -17.51 -7.05 -7.06
N TYR A 217 -18.44 -6.10 -6.88
CA TYR A 217 -18.79 -5.16 -7.93
C TYR A 217 -17.70 -4.09 -8.05
N ARG A 218 -17.12 -3.97 -9.25
CA ARG A 218 -16.03 -3.02 -9.53
C ARG A 218 -16.60 -1.67 -9.95
N GLY A 219 -16.15 -0.59 -9.30
CA GLY A 219 -16.56 0.77 -9.63
C GLY A 219 -17.90 1.21 -9.04
N ASP A 220 -18.42 2.32 -9.56
CA ASP A 220 -19.66 2.93 -9.05
C ASP A 220 -20.88 2.14 -9.50
N MET A 221 -21.70 1.71 -8.55
CA MET A 221 -22.83 0.83 -8.81
C MET A 221 -24.02 1.65 -9.36
N PRO A 222 -24.52 1.35 -10.57
CA PRO A 222 -25.65 2.08 -11.14
C PRO A 222 -26.86 2.00 -10.21
N THR A 223 -27.61 3.09 -10.03
CA THR A 223 -28.77 3.10 -9.13
C THR A 223 -29.75 1.98 -9.47
N LEU A 224 -30.00 1.08 -8.51
CA LEU A 224 -30.94 -0.03 -8.66
C LEU A 224 -32.35 0.49 -8.92
N LEU A 225 -32.98 -0.03 -9.97
CA LEU A 225 -34.39 0.17 -10.26
C LEU A 225 -35.24 -0.86 -9.53
N VAL A 226 -36.36 -0.40 -8.98
CA VAL A 226 -37.28 -1.26 -8.24
C VAL A 226 -38.69 -1.08 -8.77
N THR A 227 -39.35 -2.21 -9.03
CA THR A 227 -40.78 -2.25 -9.36
C THR A 227 -41.51 -2.91 -8.22
N SER A 228 -42.46 -2.20 -7.60
CA SER A 228 -43.22 -2.70 -6.45
C SER A 228 -44.64 -3.10 -6.83
N SER A 229 -45.11 -4.23 -6.28
CA SER A 229 -46.51 -4.61 -6.16
C SER A 229 -46.96 -4.58 -4.69
N LEU A 230 -46.36 -3.66 -3.92
CA LEU A 230 -46.67 -3.50 -2.50
C LEU A 230 -48.11 -3.03 -2.32
N VAL A 231 -48.73 -3.53 -1.25
CA VAL A 231 -50.08 -3.18 -0.84
C VAL A 231 -49.99 -2.50 0.53
N GLY A 232 -50.79 -1.46 0.72
CA GLY A 232 -50.75 -0.58 1.89
C GLY A 232 -50.88 0.87 1.45
N THR A 233 -51.65 1.67 2.20
CA THR A 233 -51.83 3.09 1.94
C THR A 233 -50.49 3.81 2.08
N GLY A 234 -50.07 4.54 1.04
CA GLY A 234 -48.78 5.24 1.01
C GLY A 234 -47.56 4.33 0.82
N SER A 235 -47.76 3.07 0.43
CA SER A 235 -46.65 2.14 0.16
C SER A 235 -45.73 2.67 -0.95
N GLN A 236 -44.43 2.69 -0.65
CA GLN A 236 -43.38 3.12 -1.57
C GLN A 236 -42.09 2.38 -1.24
N ILE A 237 -41.24 2.23 -2.25
CA ILE A 237 -39.86 1.76 -2.09
C ILE A 237 -38.93 2.80 -2.68
N THR A 238 -37.89 3.17 -1.92
CA THR A 238 -36.92 4.17 -2.32
C THR A 238 -35.53 3.57 -2.26
N VAL A 239 -34.77 3.73 -3.35
CA VAL A 239 -33.35 3.35 -3.39
C VAL A 239 -32.51 4.61 -3.27
N ARG A 240 -31.51 4.57 -2.38
CA ARG A 240 -30.53 5.64 -2.22
C ARG A 240 -29.14 5.03 -2.10
N GLU A 241 -28.21 5.56 -2.88
CA GLU A 241 -26.79 5.27 -2.72
C GLU A 241 -26.27 5.86 -1.41
N VAL A 242 -25.69 5.01 -0.56
CA VAL A 242 -25.12 5.43 0.74
C VAL A 242 -23.65 5.80 0.59
N ARG A 243 -22.94 5.10 -0.30
CA ARG A 243 -21.53 5.33 -0.60
C ARG A 243 -21.26 4.92 -2.05
N LYS A 244 -20.65 5.83 -2.81
CA LYS A 244 -20.17 5.57 -4.18
C LYS A 244 -19.04 4.54 -4.21
N GLY A 245 -19.04 3.73 -5.25
CA GLY A 245 -17.92 2.82 -5.52
C GLY A 245 -16.68 3.60 -6.02
N ASN A 246 -15.49 3.03 -5.80
CA ASN A 246 -14.25 3.58 -6.34
C ASN A 246 -13.88 2.83 -7.63
N ALA A 247 -13.60 3.56 -8.70
CA ALA A 247 -13.02 3.03 -9.92
C ALA A 247 -11.94 3.98 -10.43
N LEU A 248 -10.80 3.40 -10.78
CA LEU A 248 -9.74 4.09 -11.48
C LEU A 248 -10.14 4.31 -12.93
N GLY A 249 -9.82 5.50 -13.43
CA GLY A 249 -10.13 5.92 -14.78
C GLY A 249 -9.36 7.17 -15.17
N GLY A 250 -9.54 7.64 -16.40
CA GLY A 250 -8.85 8.80 -16.92
C GLY A 250 -7.38 8.51 -17.28
N THR A 251 -6.53 9.51 -17.14
CA THR A 251 -5.13 9.42 -17.57
C THR A 251 -4.18 9.86 -16.48
N PHE A 252 -2.94 9.38 -16.55
CA PHE A 252 -1.82 9.90 -15.78
C PHE A 252 -0.68 10.29 -16.72
N MET A 253 0.30 11.03 -16.19
CA MET A 253 1.51 11.37 -16.93
C MET A 253 2.73 10.94 -16.11
N LEU A 254 3.78 10.51 -16.80
CA LEU A 254 5.08 10.26 -16.19
C LEU A 254 6.05 11.37 -16.61
N ALA A 255 6.87 11.83 -15.67
CA ALA A 255 7.94 12.76 -15.95
C ALA A 255 9.28 12.09 -15.65
N TYR A 256 10.21 12.21 -16.60
CA TYR A 256 11.58 11.78 -16.47
C TYR A 256 12.47 13.00 -16.70
N LEU A 257 13.32 13.35 -15.72
CA LEU A 257 14.06 14.60 -15.68
C LEU A 257 13.12 15.82 -15.80
N LYS A 258 13.12 16.50 -16.96
CA LYS A 258 12.28 17.67 -17.26
C LYS A 258 11.31 17.42 -18.42
N SER A 259 11.27 16.20 -18.94
CA SER A 259 10.40 15.80 -20.03
C SER A 259 9.21 15.03 -19.46
N VAL A 260 8.03 15.30 -20.00
CA VAL A 260 6.77 14.71 -19.53
C VAL A 260 6.13 13.97 -20.69
N THR A 261 5.65 12.76 -20.44
CA THR A 261 4.93 11.98 -21.45
C THR A 261 3.66 12.69 -21.87
N ALA A 262 3.14 12.38 -23.06
CA ALA A 262 1.72 12.61 -23.33
C ALA A 262 0.85 11.81 -22.33
N PRO A 263 -0.44 12.14 -22.17
CA PRO A 263 -1.34 11.39 -21.29
C PRO A 263 -1.32 9.89 -21.57
N ILE A 264 -1.23 9.10 -20.51
CA ILE A 264 -1.23 7.64 -20.51
C ILE A 264 -2.55 7.20 -19.90
N GLU A 265 -3.32 6.36 -20.61
CA GLU A 265 -4.56 5.80 -20.07
C GLU A 265 -4.28 4.94 -18.83
N TRP A 266 -5.20 4.99 -17.85
CA TRP A 266 -5.09 4.22 -16.60
C TRP A 266 -4.92 2.70 -16.82
N ASP A 267 -5.41 2.16 -17.94
CA ASP A 267 -5.33 0.76 -18.33
C ASP A 267 -4.42 0.51 -19.53
N ALA A 268 -3.55 1.47 -19.88
CA ALA A 268 -2.68 1.39 -21.04
C ALA A 268 -1.90 0.06 -21.11
N HIS A 269 -1.77 -0.44 -22.33
CA HIS A 269 -0.96 -1.62 -22.63
C HIS A 269 0.50 -1.42 -22.23
N ALA A 270 1.19 -2.51 -21.90
CA ALA A 270 2.58 -2.44 -21.46
C ALA A 270 3.51 -2.08 -22.61
N THR A 271 3.45 -2.86 -23.70
CA THR A 271 4.41 -2.79 -24.80
C THR A 271 3.79 -2.31 -26.11
N ALA A 272 4.63 -1.85 -27.03
CA ALA A 272 4.22 -1.52 -28.40
C ALA A 272 3.65 -2.73 -29.17
N ALA A 273 4.04 -3.95 -28.81
CA ALA A 273 3.46 -5.15 -29.41
C ALA A 273 2.00 -5.36 -28.97
N ASP A 274 1.70 -5.12 -27.70
CA ASP A 274 0.37 -5.28 -27.12
C ASP A 274 -0.62 -4.24 -27.65
N SER A 275 -0.15 -3.01 -27.90
CA SER A 275 -0.95 -1.92 -28.49
C SER A 275 -1.03 -1.97 -30.01
N ASN A 276 -0.40 -2.95 -30.68
CA ASN A 276 -0.20 -2.96 -32.13
C ASN A 276 0.53 -1.72 -32.67
N SER A 277 1.40 -1.13 -31.84
CA SER A 277 2.27 -0.01 -32.17
C SER A 277 1.50 1.24 -32.61
N ASP A 278 0.35 1.49 -31.97
CA ASP A 278 -0.52 2.63 -32.24
C ASP A 278 -0.13 3.90 -31.45
N GLY A 279 0.93 3.84 -30.64
CA GLY A 279 1.42 4.94 -29.80
C GLY A 279 0.70 5.08 -28.46
N SER A 280 -0.16 4.13 -28.05
CA SER A 280 -0.94 4.20 -26.81
C SER A 280 -0.28 3.49 -25.61
N SER A 281 0.67 2.58 -25.82
CA SER A 281 1.27 1.83 -24.71
C SER A 281 2.17 2.69 -23.82
N LEU A 282 2.37 2.27 -22.57
CA LEU A 282 3.27 2.96 -21.64
C LEU A 282 4.71 3.00 -22.17
N GLN A 283 5.18 1.91 -22.79
CA GLN A 283 6.49 1.86 -23.45
C GLN A 283 6.62 2.97 -24.50
N GLU A 284 5.68 3.05 -25.44
CA GLU A 284 5.74 4.04 -26.54
C GLU A 284 5.70 5.48 -26.00
N LYS A 285 4.93 5.73 -24.93
CA LYS A 285 4.85 7.05 -24.30
C LYS A 285 6.15 7.47 -23.62
N LEU A 286 6.88 6.52 -23.02
CA LEU A 286 8.19 6.77 -22.42
C LEU A 286 9.27 6.94 -23.49
N GLU A 287 9.35 6.06 -24.48
CA GLU A 287 10.35 6.11 -25.57
C GLU A 287 10.14 7.32 -26.51
N ALA A 288 8.97 7.95 -26.48
CA ALA A 288 8.72 9.22 -27.18
C ALA A 288 9.40 10.43 -26.51
N LEU A 289 9.95 10.29 -25.30
CA LEU A 289 10.74 11.35 -24.67
C LEU A 289 12.17 11.32 -25.20
N ASP A 290 12.68 12.42 -25.75
CA ASP A 290 14.05 12.50 -26.29
C ASP A 290 15.16 12.14 -25.27
N VAL A 291 14.83 12.17 -23.97
CA VAL A 291 15.72 11.85 -22.84
C VAL A 291 15.61 10.40 -22.36
N VAL A 292 14.75 9.59 -22.99
CA VAL A 292 14.52 8.18 -22.69
C VAL A 292 14.78 7.37 -23.96
N GLY A 293 15.73 6.45 -23.90
CA GLY A 293 15.97 5.47 -24.95
C GLY A 293 15.04 4.27 -24.79
N GLN A 294 15.45 3.13 -25.35
CA GLN A 294 14.66 1.90 -25.29
C GLN A 294 14.34 1.48 -23.84
N VAL A 295 13.08 1.14 -23.57
CA VAL A 295 12.62 0.59 -22.30
C VAL A 295 11.87 -0.72 -22.50
N ASN A 296 11.93 -1.59 -21.50
CA ASN A 296 11.07 -2.76 -21.41
C ASN A 296 10.04 -2.53 -20.29
N VAL A 297 8.76 -2.70 -20.61
CA VAL A 297 7.66 -2.50 -19.66
C VAL A 297 6.94 -3.82 -19.46
N GLN A 298 6.81 -4.23 -18.20
CA GLN A 298 5.92 -5.31 -17.79
C GLN A 298 4.75 -4.74 -17.00
N ARG A 299 3.57 -5.33 -17.17
CA ARG A 299 2.35 -4.93 -16.46
C ARG A 299 1.77 -6.14 -15.74
N SER A 300 1.14 -5.93 -14.58
CA SER A 300 0.41 -6.97 -13.87
C SER A 300 -0.63 -7.62 -14.79
N ALA A 301 -0.76 -8.94 -14.71
CA ALA A 301 -1.66 -9.70 -15.59
C ALA A 301 -3.14 -9.33 -15.38
N ASN A 302 -3.50 -8.97 -14.14
CA ASN A 302 -4.84 -8.56 -13.76
C ASN A 302 -4.78 -7.22 -13.00
N PRO A 303 -5.82 -6.37 -13.13
CA PRO A 303 -5.95 -5.18 -12.29
C PRO A 303 -6.34 -5.55 -10.85
N ASP A 304 -6.10 -4.63 -9.91
CA ASP A 304 -6.62 -4.70 -8.53
C ASP A 304 -8.17 -4.55 -8.49
N GLN A 305 -8.73 -4.35 -7.30
CA GLN A 305 -10.19 -4.26 -7.12
C GLN A 305 -10.76 -2.95 -7.67
N GLU A 306 -9.95 -1.89 -7.71
CA GLU A 306 -10.28 -0.56 -8.20
C GLU A 306 -9.99 -0.37 -9.69
N GLY A 307 -9.33 -1.33 -10.35
CA GLY A 307 -8.93 -1.26 -11.75
C GLY A 307 -7.44 -0.93 -11.95
N GLY A 308 -6.69 -0.69 -10.89
CA GLY A 308 -5.29 -0.31 -10.96
C GLY A 308 -4.39 -1.42 -11.49
N TYR A 309 -3.42 -1.06 -12.31
CA TYR A 309 -2.36 -1.96 -12.76
C TYR A 309 -1.02 -1.57 -12.11
N VAL A 310 -0.12 -2.55 -12.02
CA VAL A 310 1.26 -2.32 -11.60
C VAL A 310 2.16 -2.46 -12.81
N TRP A 311 3.01 -1.47 -13.07
CA TRP A 311 3.98 -1.51 -14.16
C TRP A 311 5.40 -1.56 -13.62
N LEU A 312 6.22 -2.44 -14.18
CA LEU A 312 7.66 -2.51 -13.98
C LEU A 312 8.35 -2.01 -15.24
N VAL A 313 9.03 -0.87 -15.14
CA VAL A 313 9.78 -0.24 -16.24
C VAL A 313 11.26 -0.52 -16.06
N THR A 314 11.89 -1.10 -17.08
CA THR A 314 13.33 -1.36 -17.16
C THR A 314 13.91 -0.51 -18.29
N PHE A 315 14.82 0.41 -17.97
CA PHE A 315 15.55 1.15 -18.99
C PHE A 315 16.65 0.25 -19.58
N LEU A 316 16.72 0.16 -20.91
CA LEU A 316 17.66 -0.69 -21.64
C LEU A 316 18.75 0.10 -22.35
N ASP A 317 18.56 1.40 -22.55
CA ASP A 317 19.50 2.26 -23.26
C ASP A 317 20.65 2.73 -22.36
N ASN A 318 21.85 2.24 -22.64
CA ASN A 318 23.07 2.57 -21.88
C ASN A 318 23.78 3.85 -22.36
N VAL A 319 23.20 4.60 -23.31
CA VAL A 319 23.71 5.87 -23.80
C VAL A 319 22.88 7.03 -23.21
N LEU A 320 21.56 6.98 -23.38
CA LEU A 320 20.63 8.01 -22.90
C LEU A 320 20.23 7.81 -21.43
N ASN A 321 20.16 6.56 -20.96
CA ASN A 321 19.72 6.22 -19.59
C ASN A 321 20.79 5.39 -18.88
N SER A 322 21.95 6.00 -18.73
CA SER A 322 23.15 5.36 -18.22
C SER A 322 23.43 5.79 -16.77
N GLY A 323 23.84 4.85 -15.91
CA GLY A 323 24.06 5.10 -14.48
C GLY A 323 22.78 5.08 -13.64
N ASP A 324 22.80 5.70 -12.46
CA ASP A 324 21.58 5.85 -11.66
C ASP A 324 20.60 6.77 -12.36
N LEU A 325 19.38 6.28 -12.49
CA LEU A 325 18.31 7.03 -13.11
C LEU A 325 17.51 7.74 -12.03
N PRO A 326 17.26 9.06 -12.19
CA PRO A 326 16.36 9.75 -11.29
C PRO A 326 14.99 9.10 -11.32
N LEU A 327 14.27 9.20 -10.21
CA LEU A 327 12.95 8.58 -10.08
C LEU A 327 11.99 9.14 -11.14
N LEU A 328 11.22 8.24 -11.77
CA LEU A 328 10.08 8.63 -12.59
C LEU A 328 9.03 9.29 -11.69
N GLN A 329 8.62 10.51 -12.04
CA GLN A 329 7.63 11.25 -11.26
C GLN A 329 6.25 11.04 -11.89
N GLY A 330 5.32 10.45 -11.14
CA GLY A 330 3.93 10.30 -11.57
C GLY A 330 3.09 11.55 -11.29
N ASN A 331 2.34 12.01 -12.28
CA ASN A 331 1.27 12.99 -12.10
C ASN A 331 -0.09 12.31 -12.29
N ALA A 332 -0.82 12.18 -11.18
CA ALA A 332 -2.14 11.55 -11.09
C ALA A 332 -3.30 12.55 -11.13
N SER A 333 -3.06 13.83 -11.40
CA SER A 333 -4.07 14.90 -11.29
C SER A 333 -5.29 14.72 -12.22
N THR A 334 -5.14 13.93 -13.28
CA THR A 334 -6.17 13.59 -14.26
C THR A 334 -6.74 12.17 -14.10
N LEU A 335 -6.33 11.44 -13.07
CA LEU A 335 -6.96 10.16 -12.70
C LEU A 335 -8.27 10.44 -11.97
N SER A 336 -9.28 9.63 -12.25
CA SER A 336 -10.49 9.52 -11.44
C SER A 336 -10.37 8.37 -10.44
N GLY A 337 -11.12 8.45 -9.34
CA GLY A 337 -11.00 7.52 -8.20
C GLY A 337 -9.93 7.98 -7.19
N GLU A 338 -9.96 7.43 -5.99
CA GLU A 338 -8.89 7.65 -5.00
C GLU A 338 -7.62 6.89 -5.45
N ALA A 339 -6.85 7.53 -6.32
CA ALA A 339 -5.61 6.98 -6.89
C ALA A 339 -4.39 7.68 -6.30
N THR A 340 -3.38 6.91 -5.91
CA THR A 340 -2.04 7.42 -5.64
C THR A 340 -1.05 6.60 -6.44
N VAL A 341 -0.24 7.27 -7.27
CA VAL A 341 0.92 6.62 -7.89
C VAL A 341 1.95 6.43 -6.78
N VAL A 342 2.16 5.18 -6.36
CA VAL A 342 3.10 4.84 -5.28
C VAL A 342 4.19 3.90 -5.81
N ASP A 343 5.40 4.32 -5.49
CA ASP A 343 6.69 3.63 -5.49
C ASP A 343 7.50 3.56 -6.79
N VAL A 344 8.77 3.97 -6.64
CA VAL A 344 9.85 3.88 -7.63
C VAL A 344 11.03 3.25 -6.90
N GLN A 345 11.43 2.06 -7.32
CA GLN A 345 12.55 1.34 -6.73
C GLN A 345 13.84 1.66 -7.51
N ALA A 346 14.91 2.00 -6.79
CA ALA A 346 16.23 2.13 -7.40
C ALA A 346 16.66 0.78 -8.01
N GLY A 347 17.28 0.82 -9.20
CA GLY A 347 17.90 -0.37 -9.80
C GLY A 347 18.97 -0.95 -8.88
N ILE A 348 19.19 -2.27 -8.95
CA ILE A 348 20.23 -2.96 -8.18
C ILE A 348 21.42 -3.19 -9.12
N THR A 349 22.56 -2.56 -8.83
CA THR A 349 23.85 -2.86 -9.44
C THR A 349 24.88 -3.15 -8.35
N ASN A 350 25.83 -4.05 -8.62
CA ASN A 350 26.95 -4.34 -7.73
C ASN A 350 28.08 -3.29 -7.84
N PHE A 351 28.06 -2.50 -8.93
CA PHE A 351 29.01 -1.41 -9.16
C PHE A 351 28.38 -0.24 -9.93
N ARG A 352 28.66 0.99 -9.47
CA ARG A 352 28.50 2.23 -10.26
C ARG A 352 29.50 3.27 -9.81
N LYS A 353 29.93 4.11 -10.74
CA LYS A 353 30.84 5.22 -10.45
C LYS A 353 30.12 6.29 -9.62
N GLU A 354 30.82 6.86 -8.65
CA GLU A 354 30.38 8.08 -7.99
C GLU A 354 30.40 9.25 -8.99
N VAL A 355 29.35 10.07 -8.96
CA VAL A 355 29.29 11.33 -9.68
C VAL A 355 28.82 12.45 -8.75
N VAL A 356 29.65 13.48 -8.60
CA VAL A 356 29.29 14.69 -7.86
C VAL A 356 29.02 15.82 -8.83
N VAL A 357 27.81 16.40 -8.77
CA VAL A 357 27.40 17.51 -9.63
C VAL A 357 27.06 18.75 -8.81
N PHE A 358 27.66 19.88 -9.18
CA PHE A 358 27.38 21.18 -8.55
C PHE A 358 27.63 22.31 -9.54
N SER A 359 27.13 23.51 -9.23
CA SER A 359 27.53 24.74 -9.91
C SER A 359 28.25 25.66 -8.93
N CYS A 360 29.20 26.47 -9.44
CA CYS A 360 29.94 27.44 -8.63
C CYS A 360 29.86 28.85 -9.22
N GLN A 361 29.40 29.80 -8.40
CA GLN A 361 29.45 31.23 -8.70
C GLN A 361 30.45 31.93 -7.79
N ALA A 362 31.43 32.62 -8.37
CA ALA A 362 32.45 33.35 -7.62
C ALA A 362 33.10 34.43 -8.48
N THR A 363 33.66 35.45 -7.84
CA THR A 363 34.51 36.47 -8.47
C THR A 363 35.90 36.56 -7.86
N VAL A 364 36.11 36.01 -6.66
CA VAL A 364 37.37 36.06 -5.92
C VAL A 364 37.55 34.87 -4.97
N GLY A 365 38.80 34.61 -4.59
CA GLY A 365 39.17 33.60 -3.59
C GLY A 365 39.19 32.17 -4.12
N ASN A 366 38.86 31.21 -3.24
CA ASN A 366 39.14 29.80 -3.46
C ASN A 366 37.90 28.92 -3.26
N VAL A 367 37.97 27.70 -3.79
CA VAL A 367 37.05 26.59 -3.53
C VAL A 367 37.84 25.49 -2.83
N GLY A 368 37.27 24.94 -1.76
CA GLY A 368 37.82 23.83 -1.00
C GLY A 368 37.16 22.51 -1.36
N PHE A 369 37.98 21.49 -1.60
CA PHE A 369 37.59 20.09 -1.77
C PHE A 369 38.08 19.28 -0.58
N THR A 370 37.18 18.55 0.07
CA THR A 370 37.47 17.80 1.30
C THR A 370 37.13 16.33 1.14
N TYR A 371 38.09 15.45 1.40
CA TYR A 371 37.89 14.00 1.44
C TYR A 371 38.73 13.38 2.56
N GLY A 372 38.18 12.42 3.30
CA GLY A 372 38.90 11.75 4.40
C GLY A 372 39.42 12.71 5.49
N GLY A 373 38.75 13.86 5.69
CA GLY A 373 39.19 14.91 6.62
C GLY A 373 40.34 15.79 6.12
N VAL A 374 40.83 15.57 4.90
CA VAL A 374 41.85 16.39 4.25
C VAL A 374 41.19 17.39 3.30
N THR A 375 41.46 18.67 3.48
CA THR A 375 40.98 19.74 2.58
C THR A 375 42.11 20.26 1.69
N LYS A 376 41.82 20.41 0.41
CA LYS A 376 42.68 21.09 -0.58
C LYS A 376 41.90 22.22 -1.24
N GLU A 377 42.55 23.37 -1.39
CA GLU A 377 41.95 24.54 -2.00
C GLU A 377 42.56 24.83 -3.36
N ILE A 378 41.73 25.38 -4.25
CA ILE A 378 42.12 25.88 -5.56
C ILE A 378 41.41 27.20 -5.85
N THR A 379 42.04 28.06 -6.63
CA THR A 379 41.47 29.38 -6.98
C THR A 379 40.16 29.23 -7.74
N PHE A 380 39.19 30.11 -7.49
CA PHE A 380 37.84 30.04 -8.06
C PHE A 380 37.82 29.98 -9.60
N ASN A 381 38.79 30.61 -10.26
CA ASN A 381 38.92 30.67 -11.71
C ASN A 381 39.91 29.65 -12.28
N ALA A 382 40.25 28.60 -11.55
CA ALA A 382 41.10 27.53 -12.05
C ALA A 382 40.45 26.81 -13.24
N ALA A 383 41.26 26.33 -14.19
CA ALA A 383 40.75 25.51 -15.28
C ALA A 383 40.25 24.17 -14.73
N LEU A 384 39.23 23.58 -15.35
CA LEU A 384 38.72 22.27 -14.91
C LEU A 384 39.80 21.17 -14.93
N SER A 385 40.78 21.26 -15.84
CA SER A 385 41.94 20.36 -15.86
C SER A 385 42.83 20.49 -14.63
N ASP A 386 42.96 21.68 -14.05
CA ASP A 386 43.73 21.90 -12.82
C ASP A 386 42.98 21.34 -11.61
N VAL A 387 41.65 21.44 -11.61
CA VAL A 387 40.78 20.80 -10.61
C VAL A 387 40.92 19.29 -10.69
N GLU A 388 40.92 18.72 -11.89
CA GLU A 388 41.12 17.29 -12.11
C GLU A 388 42.47 16.79 -11.57
N ALA A 389 43.55 17.54 -11.84
CA ALA A 389 44.88 17.22 -11.34
C ALA A 389 44.96 17.33 -9.81
N LEU A 390 44.31 18.35 -9.21
CA LEU A 390 44.22 18.49 -7.76
C LEU A 390 43.50 17.30 -7.12
N LEU A 391 42.35 16.91 -7.67
CA LEU A 391 41.57 15.79 -7.13
C LEU A 391 42.35 14.48 -7.30
N SER A 392 42.78 14.15 -8.51
CA SER A 392 43.43 12.85 -8.80
C SER A 392 44.75 12.70 -8.05
N VAL A 393 45.68 13.63 -8.24
CA VAL A 393 47.08 13.45 -7.80
C VAL A 393 47.30 13.92 -6.36
N VAL A 394 46.63 14.99 -5.93
CA VAL A 394 46.94 15.66 -4.66
C VAL A 394 46.00 15.24 -3.54
N LEU A 395 44.70 15.16 -3.81
CA LEU A 395 43.70 14.81 -2.78
C LEU A 395 43.55 13.29 -2.63
N PHE A 396 43.39 12.56 -3.74
CA PHE A 396 43.17 11.11 -3.74
C PHE A 396 44.45 10.30 -3.91
N GLY A 397 45.51 10.87 -4.48
CA GLY A 397 46.80 10.18 -4.67
C GLY A 397 46.74 9.03 -5.68
N VAL A 398 45.87 9.14 -6.68
CA VAL A 398 45.64 8.16 -7.74
C VAL A 398 46.26 8.61 -9.07
N GLU A 399 46.31 7.71 -10.05
CA GLU A 399 46.78 8.01 -11.40
C GLU A 399 45.94 9.14 -12.04
N ALA A 400 46.52 9.90 -12.96
CA ALA A 400 45.78 10.85 -13.77
C ALA A 400 44.58 10.16 -14.47
N GLU A 401 43.52 10.91 -14.78
CA GLU A 401 42.28 10.43 -15.42
C GLU A 401 41.41 9.50 -14.54
N SER A 402 41.90 9.07 -13.37
CA SER A 402 41.11 8.31 -12.39
C SER A 402 39.90 9.09 -11.87
N ILE A 403 39.95 10.41 -11.95
CA ILE A 403 38.84 11.33 -11.71
C ILE A 403 38.76 12.23 -12.94
N SER A 404 37.57 12.49 -13.46
CA SER A 404 37.35 13.42 -14.57
C SER A 404 36.50 14.60 -14.11
N VAL A 405 36.88 15.81 -14.53
CA VAL A 405 36.13 17.05 -14.23
C VAL A 405 35.67 17.70 -15.52
N THR A 406 34.35 17.67 -15.75
CA THR A 406 33.76 18.13 -17.03
C THR A 406 32.56 19.04 -16.80
N THR A 407 32.09 19.66 -17.87
CA THR A 407 30.79 20.34 -17.91
C THR A 407 30.13 20.05 -19.25
N ASN A 408 28.79 20.04 -19.29
CA ASN A 408 28.04 19.89 -20.54
C ASN A 408 27.93 21.20 -21.33
N SER A 409 28.87 22.13 -21.13
CA SER A 409 28.82 23.49 -21.66
C SER A 409 30.21 23.98 -22.08
N ALA A 410 30.31 25.18 -22.64
CA ALA A 410 31.59 25.80 -22.98
C ALA A 410 32.35 26.38 -21.76
N GLN A 411 31.85 26.20 -20.53
CA GLN A 411 32.52 26.70 -19.33
C GLN A 411 33.81 25.90 -19.06
N THR A 412 34.97 26.53 -19.11
CA THR A 412 36.26 25.85 -18.87
C THR A 412 36.85 26.10 -17.49
N LEU A 413 36.21 26.95 -16.68
CA LEU A 413 36.67 27.36 -15.35
C LEU A 413 35.77 26.81 -14.25
N LEU A 414 36.34 26.62 -13.05
CA LEU A 414 35.65 26.09 -11.88
C LEU A 414 34.47 26.96 -11.43
N CYS A 415 34.62 28.29 -11.41
CA CYS A 415 33.55 29.21 -11.05
C CYS A 415 33.46 30.36 -12.05
N VAL A 416 32.24 30.86 -12.27
CA VAL A 416 31.98 32.04 -13.11
C VAL A 416 31.04 33.02 -12.41
N ALA A 417 31.20 34.32 -12.69
CA ALA A 417 30.47 35.37 -11.98
C ALA A 417 28.94 35.34 -12.22
N ALA A 418 28.48 34.83 -13.36
CA ALA A 418 27.07 34.75 -13.71
C ALA A 418 26.80 33.53 -14.59
N ASN A 419 25.58 32.98 -14.49
CA ASN A 419 25.12 31.83 -15.29
C ASN A 419 26.00 30.59 -15.18
N ALA A 420 26.50 30.29 -13.97
CA ALA A 420 27.29 29.10 -13.71
C ALA A 420 26.57 27.83 -14.18
N LYS A 421 27.35 26.94 -14.78
CA LYS A 421 26.90 25.66 -15.30
C LYS A 421 27.29 24.54 -14.36
N ASP A 422 26.60 23.43 -14.50
CA ASP A 422 26.91 22.22 -13.77
C ASP A 422 28.30 21.72 -14.15
N ILE A 423 29.09 21.48 -13.12
CA ILE A 423 30.38 20.82 -13.15
C ILE A 423 30.15 19.41 -12.63
N LYS A 424 30.58 18.44 -13.43
CA LYS A 424 30.45 17.02 -13.18
C LYS A 424 31.82 16.46 -12.84
N ILE A 425 31.97 15.98 -11.62
CA ILE A 425 33.13 15.20 -11.18
C ILE A 425 32.74 13.73 -11.24
N VAL A 426 33.44 12.95 -12.06
CA VAL A 426 33.23 11.49 -12.17
C VAL A 426 34.44 10.79 -11.58
N PHE A 427 34.21 9.89 -10.62
CA PHE A 427 35.25 9.03 -10.06
C PHE A 427 35.36 7.76 -10.90
N ASN A 428 36.22 7.79 -11.91
CA ASN A 428 36.37 6.67 -12.84
C ASN A 428 36.97 5.45 -12.15
N ARG A 429 38.07 5.63 -11.42
CA ARG A 429 38.90 4.55 -10.84
C ARG A 429 39.07 4.67 -9.33
N VAL A 430 38.20 5.45 -8.69
CA VAL A 430 38.03 5.53 -7.23
C VAL A 430 36.64 4.98 -6.95
N TYR A 431 36.54 4.01 -6.05
CA TYR A 431 35.35 3.16 -5.92
C TYR A 431 34.65 3.35 -4.57
N GLY A 432 33.32 3.19 -4.59
CA GLY A 432 32.46 3.33 -3.42
C GLY A 432 31.71 4.65 -3.38
N ASP A 433 30.94 4.83 -2.31
CA ASP A 433 30.26 6.08 -1.97
C ASP A 433 31.32 7.09 -1.49
N ILE A 434 31.67 8.03 -2.36
CA ILE A 434 32.74 9.00 -2.12
C ILE A 434 32.14 10.30 -1.59
N GLN A 435 32.26 10.47 -0.28
CA GLN A 435 31.82 11.68 0.43
C GLN A 435 32.77 12.86 0.18
N LEU A 436 32.74 13.43 -1.03
CA LEU A 436 33.50 14.63 -1.41
C LEU A 436 32.77 15.89 -0.95
N GLY A 437 33.33 16.60 0.04
CA GLY A 437 32.86 17.92 0.43
C GLY A 437 33.36 19.00 -0.54
N VAL A 438 32.45 19.78 -1.13
CA VAL A 438 32.78 20.97 -1.94
C VAL A 438 32.24 22.20 -1.24
N ALA A 439 33.12 23.12 -0.88
CA ALA A 439 32.75 24.31 -0.13
C ALA A 439 33.56 25.54 -0.56
N GLN A 440 33.10 26.71 -0.12
CA GLN A 440 33.88 27.93 -0.19
C GLN A 440 35.23 27.76 0.53
N GLY A 441 36.30 28.30 -0.05
CA GLY A 441 37.62 28.31 0.58
C GLY A 441 37.66 29.12 1.87
N THR A 442 38.65 28.83 2.71
CA THR A 442 38.82 29.38 4.07
C THR A 442 39.44 30.79 4.09
N THR A 443 39.84 31.32 2.95
CA THR A 443 40.32 32.71 2.84
C THR A 443 39.18 33.70 2.97
N ILE A 444 39.36 34.72 3.83
CA ILE A 444 38.35 35.74 4.20
C ILE A 444 37.76 36.49 2.98
N THR A 445 38.47 36.52 1.85
CA THR A 445 38.03 37.18 0.61
C THR A 445 37.33 36.26 -0.39
N SER A 446 37.09 34.99 -0.06
CA SER A 446 36.36 34.08 -0.95
C SER A 446 34.89 34.45 -0.99
N ASP A 447 34.27 34.40 -2.18
CA ASP A 447 32.83 34.64 -2.37
C ASP A 447 32.13 33.46 -3.08
N ALA A 448 32.83 32.33 -3.19
CA ALA A 448 32.32 31.16 -3.89
C ALA A 448 31.03 30.62 -3.27
N THR A 449 29.97 30.65 -4.07
CA THR A 449 28.66 30.05 -3.77
C THR A 449 28.58 28.73 -4.52
N ILE A 450 28.62 27.63 -3.76
CA ILE A 450 28.49 26.26 -4.27
C ILE A 450 27.03 25.84 -4.15
N THR A 451 26.42 25.49 -5.29
CA THR A 451 25.04 24.97 -5.33
C THR A 451 25.08 23.50 -5.77
N PRO A 452 24.89 22.54 -4.86
CA PRO A 452 24.81 21.12 -5.22
C PRO A 452 23.63 20.83 -6.14
N ASN A 453 23.81 19.91 -7.08
CA ASN A 453 22.74 19.33 -7.88
C ASN A 453 22.55 17.86 -7.47
N THR A 454 21.81 17.64 -6.38
CA THR A 454 21.60 16.31 -5.80
C THR A 454 20.80 15.38 -6.70
N ALA A 455 19.96 15.92 -7.60
CA ALA A 455 19.18 15.12 -8.55
C ALA A 455 20.02 14.57 -9.71
N ALA A 456 21.16 15.19 -10.02
CA ALA A 456 22.10 14.74 -11.04
C ALA A 456 23.36 14.07 -10.46
N SER A 457 23.55 14.15 -9.14
CA SER A 457 24.61 13.43 -8.43
C SER A 457 24.21 11.98 -8.22
N ILE A 458 25.20 11.10 -8.20
CA ILE A 458 25.04 9.65 -8.15
C ILE A 458 25.99 9.15 -7.07
N ASP A 459 25.45 8.65 -5.96
CA ASP A 459 26.27 8.02 -4.93
C ASP A 459 26.91 6.76 -5.52
N GLY A 460 28.20 6.54 -5.39
CA GLY A 460 28.86 5.35 -5.91
C GLY A 460 28.41 4.09 -5.15
N VAL A 461 28.24 2.99 -5.87
CA VAL A 461 28.03 1.66 -5.28
C VAL A 461 29.24 0.84 -5.62
N TYR A 462 29.82 0.25 -4.59
CA TYR A 462 30.90 -0.69 -4.72
C TYR A 462 30.70 -1.78 -3.69
N TYR A 463 30.48 -3.00 -4.17
CA TYR A 463 30.43 -4.16 -3.30
C TYR A 463 31.86 -4.52 -2.85
N ASP A 464 32.35 -3.80 -1.84
CA ASP A 464 33.51 -4.23 -1.06
C ASP A 464 33.04 -5.30 -0.10
N ASN A 465 33.36 -6.56 -0.37
CA ASN A 465 33.04 -7.65 0.52
C ASN A 465 34.27 -7.96 1.40
N PRO A 466 34.34 -7.45 2.64
CA PRO A 466 35.40 -7.83 3.57
C PRO A 466 35.36 -9.32 3.97
N ALA A 467 34.30 -10.06 3.70
CA ALA A 467 34.33 -11.52 3.79
C ALA A 467 35.18 -12.17 2.68
N LEU A 468 35.67 -11.37 1.72
CA LEU A 468 36.69 -11.75 0.75
C LEU A 468 38.14 -11.68 1.30
N VAL A 469 38.34 -11.43 2.60
CA VAL A 469 39.60 -11.80 3.27
C VAL A 469 39.50 -13.23 3.81
N MET A 470 40.43 -14.12 3.45
CA MET A 470 40.46 -15.47 4.06
C MET A 470 40.98 -15.36 5.48
N SER A 471 40.18 -15.77 6.47
CA SER A 471 40.58 -15.77 7.88
C SER A 471 40.39 -17.16 8.48
N GLY A 472 41.10 -17.43 9.58
CA GLY A 472 41.05 -18.71 10.28
C GLY A 472 42.39 -19.43 10.29
N THR A 473 42.39 -20.66 10.81
CA THR A 473 43.57 -21.50 10.90
C THR A 473 43.31 -22.90 10.36
N PHE A 474 44.30 -23.51 9.72
CA PHE A 474 44.27 -24.89 9.25
C PHE A 474 45.46 -25.69 9.79
N GLN A 475 45.35 -27.01 9.75
CA GLN A 475 46.44 -27.93 10.06
C GLN A 475 46.59 -28.93 8.91
N VAL A 476 47.81 -29.31 8.58
CA VAL A 476 48.09 -30.33 7.57
C VAL A 476 48.56 -31.60 8.28
N GLY A 477 47.96 -32.74 7.92
CA GLY A 477 48.25 -34.03 8.52
C GLY A 477 49.11 -34.92 7.63
N TYR A 478 50.11 -35.60 8.20
CA TYR A 478 50.88 -36.65 7.55
C TYR A 478 51.08 -37.82 8.51
N GLN A 479 50.69 -39.04 8.07
CA GLN A 479 50.79 -40.27 8.87
C GLN A 479 50.19 -40.16 10.29
N GLY A 480 49.11 -39.41 10.45
CA GLY A 480 48.42 -39.23 11.74
C GLY A 480 49.07 -38.19 12.68
N GLN A 481 50.16 -37.53 12.27
CA GLN A 481 50.67 -36.32 12.93
C GLN A 481 50.19 -35.07 12.20
N TYR A 482 49.95 -33.98 12.92
CA TYR A 482 49.42 -32.73 12.37
C TYR A 482 50.35 -31.58 12.70
N THR A 483 50.52 -30.65 11.76
CA THR A 483 51.26 -29.41 11.99
C THR A 483 50.65 -28.62 13.14
N ARG A 484 51.38 -27.66 13.71
CA ARG A 484 50.74 -26.59 14.50
C ARG A 484 49.68 -25.86 13.65
N PRO A 485 48.63 -25.27 14.25
CA PRO A 485 47.70 -24.43 13.53
C PRO A 485 48.43 -23.33 12.75
N LEU A 486 48.16 -23.25 11.46
CA LEU A 486 48.68 -22.25 10.53
C LEU A 486 47.55 -21.28 10.18
N ASN A 487 47.83 -19.98 10.18
CA ASN A 487 46.86 -18.99 9.71
C ASN A 487 46.56 -19.23 8.21
N ALA A 488 45.34 -18.97 7.75
CA ALA A 488 44.95 -19.05 6.33
C ALA A 488 45.87 -18.22 5.40
N GLU A 489 46.49 -17.15 5.92
CA GLU A 489 47.45 -16.32 5.19
C GLU A 489 48.89 -16.84 5.21
N SER A 490 49.16 -18.00 5.86
CA SER A 490 50.51 -18.51 6.03
C SER A 490 51.26 -18.67 4.71
N THR A 491 52.54 -18.29 4.70
CA THR A 491 53.40 -18.42 3.52
C THR A 491 53.78 -19.89 3.27
N ALA A 492 54.26 -20.19 2.07
CA ALA A 492 54.76 -21.53 1.74
C ALA A 492 55.89 -21.96 2.70
N ASP A 493 56.76 -21.04 3.10
CA ASP A 493 57.82 -21.32 4.08
C ASP A 493 57.27 -21.65 5.46
N GLN A 494 56.24 -20.94 5.92
CA GLN A 494 55.62 -21.23 7.21
C GLN A 494 54.97 -22.62 7.22
N LEU A 495 54.33 -23.01 6.12
CA LEU A 495 53.81 -24.37 5.94
C LEU A 495 54.94 -25.41 5.92
N ARG A 496 56.02 -25.16 5.17
CA ARG A 496 57.21 -26.01 5.14
C ARG A 496 57.77 -26.22 6.55
N TYR A 497 58.03 -25.15 7.29
CA TYR A 497 58.57 -25.25 8.65
C TYR A 497 57.64 -26.00 9.60
N ALA A 498 56.33 -25.90 9.42
CA ALA A 498 55.37 -26.60 10.26
C ALA A 498 55.28 -28.10 9.91
N LEU A 499 55.52 -28.47 8.64
CA LEU A 499 55.60 -29.86 8.19
C LEU A 499 56.94 -30.52 8.58
N GLU A 500 58.06 -29.81 8.49
CA GLU A 500 59.39 -30.31 8.92
C GLU A 500 59.50 -30.47 10.45
N ASP A 501 58.57 -29.87 11.20
CA ASP A 501 58.41 -30.06 12.65
C ASP A 501 57.78 -31.43 13.00
N LEU A 502 57.14 -32.09 12.03
CA LEU A 502 56.59 -33.43 12.21
C LEU A 502 57.75 -34.43 12.17
N GLY A 503 57.91 -35.22 13.23
CA GLY A 503 59.01 -36.19 13.34
C GLY A 503 59.03 -37.26 12.23
N ALA A 504 57.94 -37.39 11.47
CA ALA A 504 57.82 -38.26 10.30
C ALA A 504 58.35 -37.65 8.99
N ILE A 505 58.66 -36.34 8.95
CA ILE A 505 59.09 -35.62 7.75
C ILE A 505 60.49 -35.04 8.00
N ARG A 506 61.46 -35.45 7.17
CA ARG A 506 62.85 -34.97 7.28
C ARG A 506 63.11 -33.69 6.48
N THR A 507 62.48 -33.56 5.32
CA THR A 507 62.51 -32.35 4.49
C THR A 507 61.30 -32.33 3.55
N VAL A 508 60.79 -31.15 3.24
CA VAL A 508 59.69 -30.98 2.29
C VAL A 508 59.84 -29.68 1.51
N GLY A 509 59.49 -29.70 0.23
CA GLY A 509 59.29 -28.48 -0.56
C GLY A 509 57.83 -28.03 -0.47
N ALA A 510 57.60 -26.76 -0.19
CA ALA A 510 56.27 -26.18 -0.23
C ALA A 510 56.27 -24.98 -1.19
N THR A 511 55.24 -24.91 -2.02
CA THR A 511 54.92 -23.75 -2.85
C THR A 511 53.47 -23.34 -2.55
N ARG A 512 53.16 -22.08 -2.77
CA ARG A 512 51.80 -21.54 -2.65
C ARG A 512 51.45 -20.86 -3.96
N ASP A 513 50.28 -21.17 -4.47
CA ASP A 513 49.65 -20.47 -5.58
C ASP A 513 48.24 -20.03 -5.14
N GLN A 514 47.69 -19.05 -5.81
CA GLN A 514 46.31 -18.66 -5.64
C GLN A 514 45.40 -19.74 -6.24
N SER A 515 44.36 -20.15 -5.51
CA SER A 515 43.31 -21.03 -6.03
C SER A 515 42.45 -20.30 -7.05
N TYR A 516 41.98 -21.00 -8.07
CA TYR A 516 41.21 -20.36 -9.13
C TYR A 516 40.17 -21.29 -9.73
N ARG A 517 39.13 -20.69 -10.30
CA ARG A 517 38.04 -21.37 -11.01
C ARG A 517 37.76 -20.65 -12.32
N ALA A 518 37.45 -21.43 -13.36
CA ALA A 518 37.10 -20.88 -14.66
C ALA A 518 35.80 -20.08 -14.57
N LEU A 519 35.82 -18.88 -15.15
CA LEU A 519 34.64 -18.04 -15.33
C LEU A 519 33.79 -18.51 -16.52
N PRO A 520 32.48 -18.23 -16.53
CA PRO A 520 31.64 -18.42 -17.70
C PRO A 520 32.07 -17.49 -18.85
N GLY A 521 31.96 -17.99 -20.08
CA GLY A 521 32.36 -17.25 -21.27
C GLY A 521 33.87 -17.31 -21.54
N LYS A 522 34.24 -16.84 -22.73
CA LYS A 522 35.64 -16.73 -23.15
C LYS A 522 35.91 -15.33 -23.67
N ILE A 523 37.19 -14.96 -23.68
CA ILE A 523 37.63 -13.64 -24.09
C ILE A 523 38.62 -13.72 -25.25
N ASP A 524 38.65 -12.65 -26.03
CA ASP A 524 39.69 -12.33 -26.98
C ASP A 524 40.69 -11.37 -26.31
N VAL A 525 41.97 -11.70 -26.47
CA VAL A 525 43.10 -10.99 -25.85
C VAL A 525 44.04 -10.49 -26.93
N THR A 526 44.59 -9.30 -26.75
CA THR A 526 45.56 -8.71 -27.69
C THR A 526 46.76 -8.22 -26.91
N GLU A 527 47.96 -8.62 -27.34
CA GLU A 527 49.21 -8.24 -26.68
C GLU A 527 49.31 -6.71 -26.55
N GLY A 528 49.54 -6.23 -25.32
CA GLY A 528 49.68 -4.82 -24.99
C GLY A 528 48.36 -4.06 -24.80
N GLU A 529 47.19 -4.63 -25.14
CA GLU A 529 45.90 -3.97 -24.89
C GLU A 529 45.58 -3.95 -23.40
N ILE A 530 45.06 -2.81 -22.92
CA ILE A 530 44.72 -2.59 -21.51
C ILE A 530 43.36 -3.17 -21.10
N PHE A 531 42.69 -3.83 -22.03
CA PHE A 531 41.43 -4.51 -21.79
C PHE A 531 41.34 -5.79 -22.62
N VAL A 532 40.44 -6.67 -22.19
CA VAL A 532 40.07 -7.89 -22.91
C VAL A 532 38.60 -7.82 -23.28
N THR A 533 38.21 -8.50 -24.36
CA THR A 533 36.83 -8.42 -24.90
C THR A 533 36.18 -9.80 -24.87
N CYS A 534 34.90 -9.89 -24.55
CA CYS A 534 34.13 -11.13 -24.65
C CYS A 534 34.15 -11.64 -26.09
N SER A 535 34.53 -12.90 -26.30
CA SER A 535 34.60 -13.50 -27.62
C SER A 535 33.22 -13.54 -28.29
N SER A 536 33.19 -13.46 -29.61
CA SER A 536 31.95 -13.52 -30.38
C SER A 536 31.16 -14.80 -30.10
N GLY A 537 29.87 -14.65 -29.73
CA GLY A 537 28.96 -15.76 -29.40
C GLY A 537 29.04 -16.26 -27.96
N GLU A 538 29.96 -15.74 -27.14
CA GLU A 538 30.04 -16.06 -25.71
C GLU A 538 29.16 -15.13 -24.87
N THR A 539 28.86 -15.53 -23.64
CA THR A 539 28.07 -14.72 -22.68
C THR A 539 28.88 -14.49 -21.41
N CYS A 540 29.54 -13.34 -21.33
CA CYS A 540 30.45 -13.02 -20.21
C CYS A 540 29.78 -12.25 -19.05
N LYS A 541 28.84 -11.33 -19.36
CA LYS A 541 28.04 -10.55 -18.40
C LYS A 541 28.88 -9.82 -17.34
N PHE A 542 29.92 -9.11 -17.76
CA PHE A 542 30.85 -8.49 -16.81
C PHE A 542 30.21 -7.39 -15.95
N ASP A 543 29.16 -6.75 -16.45
CA ASP A 543 28.41 -5.68 -15.79
C ASP A 543 27.64 -6.10 -14.54
N SER A 544 27.27 -7.38 -14.47
CA SER A 544 26.35 -7.94 -13.46
C SER A 544 26.97 -9.12 -12.71
N ALA A 545 28.18 -9.53 -13.11
CA ALA A 545 28.93 -10.59 -12.48
C ALA A 545 29.65 -10.11 -11.22
N SER A 546 29.63 -10.94 -10.17
CA SER A 546 30.41 -10.69 -8.94
C SER A 546 31.93 -10.70 -9.17
N TYR A 547 32.41 -11.27 -10.28
CA TYR A 547 33.83 -11.43 -10.62
C TYR A 547 34.40 -10.35 -11.54
N GLY A 548 33.55 -9.50 -12.14
CA GLY A 548 33.95 -8.37 -12.97
C GLY A 548 34.12 -7.06 -12.18
N LEU A 549 34.00 -7.12 -10.86
CA LEU A 549 34.07 -5.95 -10.00
C LEU A 549 35.48 -5.36 -9.94
N PRO A 550 35.65 -4.03 -9.94
CA PRO A 550 36.97 -3.42 -9.86
C PRO A 550 37.74 -3.84 -8.60
N GLY A 551 39.04 -4.05 -8.71
CA GLY A 551 39.91 -4.55 -7.64
C GLY A 551 39.92 -6.08 -7.49
N TYR A 552 38.98 -6.80 -8.12
CA TYR A 552 39.01 -8.27 -8.11
C TYR A 552 40.18 -8.79 -8.94
N THR A 553 40.71 -9.94 -8.52
CA THR A 553 41.87 -10.56 -9.16
C THR A 553 41.43 -11.70 -10.08
N ILE A 554 41.84 -11.62 -11.34
CA ILE A 554 41.58 -12.63 -12.37
C ILE A 554 42.88 -13.15 -12.96
N ARG A 555 42.84 -14.36 -13.49
CA ARG A 555 43.97 -15.01 -14.17
C ARG A 555 43.65 -15.24 -15.64
N ILE A 556 44.56 -14.84 -16.51
CA ILE A 556 44.48 -15.02 -17.96
C ILE A 556 45.82 -15.57 -18.44
N ASP A 557 45.81 -16.70 -19.16
CA ASP A 557 47.02 -17.37 -19.70
C ASP A 557 48.18 -17.51 -18.72
N GLY A 558 47.84 -17.76 -17.45
CA GLY A 558 48.81 -18.03 -16.40
C GLY A 558 49.22 -16.83 -15.55
N ASP A 559 48.99 -15.60 -16.03
CA ASP A 559 49.34 -14.35 -15.34
C ASP A 559 48.12 -13.77 -14.60
N TRP A 560 48.38 -13.05 -13.51
CA TRP A 560 47.36 -12.44 -12.66
C TRP A 560 47.22 -10.95 -12.93
N TYR A 561 45.97 -10.50 -13.00
CA TYR A 561 45.58 -9.11 -13.24
C TYR A 561 44.51 -8.70 -12.22
N THR A 562 44.42 -7.41 -11.92
CA THR A 562 43.25 -6.83 -11.26
C THR A 562 42.28 -6.27 -12.30
N ILE A 563 41.00 -6.23 -11.96
CA ILE A 563 39.99 -5.57 -12.79
C ILE A 563 39.98 -4.08 -12.51
N ARG A 564 39.90 -3.29 -13.57
CA ARG A 564 39.69 -1.84 -13.55
C ARG A 564 38.42 -1.49 -14.30
N THR A 565 38.04 -0.24 -14.15
CA THR A 565 36.99 0.42 -14.90
C THR A 565 37.56 1.18 -16.10
N ASP A 566 36.70 1.37 -17.10
CA ASP A 566 36.98 2.32 -18.17
C ASP A 566 36.88 3.78 -17.69
N LEU A 567 37.12 4.72 -18.61
CA LEU A 567 37.02 6.15 -18.35
C LEU A 567 35.72 6.79 -18.87
N THR A 568 34.86 6.03 -19.53
CA THR A 568 33.75 6.58 -20.34
C THR A 568 32.38 6.09 -19.91
N SER A 569 32.24 4.82 -19.54
CA SER A 569 30.96 4.23 -19.13
C SER A 569 30.63 4.62 -17.70
N PRO A 570 29.34 4.75 -17.33
CA PRO A 570 28.94 5.07 -15.95
C PRO A 570 29.07 3.88 -14.97
N GLY A 571 29.21 2.67 -15.50
CA GLY A 571 29.37 1.42 -14.74
C GLY A 571 30.42 0.52 -15.40
N LEU A 572 30.34 -0.78 -15.12
CA LEU A 572 31.16 -1.80 -15.78
C LEU A 572 30.70 -1.99 -17.23
N ASP A 573 31.65 -2.19 -18.14
CA ASP A 573 31.35 -2.59 -19.51
C ASP A 573 30.88 -4.05 -19.51
N ASN A 574 29.80 -4.35 -20.23
CA ASN A 574 29.23 -5.70 -20.28
C ASN A 574 30.15 -6.69 -21.03
N THR A 575 30.95 -6.19 -21.96
CA THR A 575 31.76 -6.98 -22.91
C THR A 575 33.26 -6.82 -22.71
N ARG A 576 33.72 -5.80 -21.98
CA ARG A 576 35.15 -5.56 -21.76
C ARG A 576 35.54 -5.57 -20.29
N LEU A 577 36.69 -6.17 -20.00
CA LEU A 577 37.35 -6.06 -18.69
C LEU A 577 38.66 -5.30 -18.85
N TYR A 578 38.82 -4.20 -18.13
CA TYR A 578 40.06 -3.43 -18.12
C TYR A 578 41.02 -4.02 -17.10
N LEU A 579 42.30 -4.02 -17.43
CA LEU A 579 43.33 -4.73 -16.68
C LEU A 579 44.18 -3.77 -15.86
N GLY A 580 44.54 -4.24 -14.67
CA GLY A 580 45.54 -3.64 -13.80
C GLY A 580 46.55 -4.65 -13.28
N ASP A 581 47.68 -4.17 -12.80
CA ASP A 581 48.63 -4.97 -12.04
C ASP A 581 48.06 -5.34 -10.66
N LEU A 582 48.80 -6.12 -9.87
CA LEU A 582 48.34 -6.53 -8.53
C LEU A 582 48.23 -5.37 -7.52
N ASN A 583 48.67 -4.17 -7.89
CA ASN A 583 48.49 -2.94 -7.11
C ASN A 583 47.37 -2.04 -7.69
N GLY A 584 46.62 -2.51 -8.70
CA GLY A 584 45.54 -1.76 -9.34
C GLY A 584 45.97 -0.71 -10.37
N ARG A 585 47.25 -0.68 -10.77
CA ARG A 585 47.80 0.24 -11.77
C ARG A 585 47.58 -0.28 -13.17
N GLU A 586 47.47 0.60 -14.16
CA GLU A 586 47.23 0.17 -15.55
C GLU A 586 48.31 -0.79 -16.07
N ILE A 587 47.87 -1.86 -16.72
CA ILE A 587 48.79 -2.76 -17.42
C ILE A 587 48.12 -3.32 -18.67
N GLY A 588 48.90 -3.45 -19.74
CA GLY A 588 48.49 -4.17 -20.93
C GLY A 588 48.58 -5.68 -20.73
N TYR A 589 47.86 -6.45 -21.54
CA TYR A 589 47.98 -7.89 -21.59
C TYR A 589 49.41 -8.33 -21.99
N LEU A 590 50.02 -9.22 -21.20
CA LEU A 590 51.46 -9.52 -21.27
C LEU A 590 51.83 -10.69 -22.18
N ARG A 591 50.85 -11.41 -22.75
CA ARG A 591 51.09 -12.57 -23.61
C ARG A 591 50.69 -12.28 -25.05
N SER A 592 51.00 -13.22 -25.94
CA SER A 592 50.62 -13.15 -27.35
C SER A 592 49.10 -13.08 -27.53
N THR A 593 48.66 -12.31 -28.52
CA THR A 593 47.27 -12.24 -28.97
C THR A 593 46.67 -13.62 -29.24
N ASP A 594 45.47 -13.86 -28.72
CA ASP A 594 44.71 -15.11 -28.92
C ASP A 594 43.19 -14.83 -28.78
N THR A 595 42.38 -15.80 -29.19
CA THR A 595 40.91 -15.72 -29.12
C THR A 595 40.35 -16.90 -28.34
N TYR A 596 39.15 -16.75 -27.79
CA TYR A 596 38.48 -17.82 -27.01
C TYR A 596 39.30 -18.32 -25.80
N VAL A 597 40.03 -17.41 -25.16
CA VAL A 597 40.83 -17.66 -23.96
C VAL A 597 39.93 -17.77 -22.73
N THR A 598 40.27 -18.70 -21.83
CA THR A 598 39.52 -18.91 -20.59
C THR A 598 40.06 -17.99 -19.49
N VAL A 599 39.16 -17.24 -18.86
CA VAL A 599 39.49 -16.44 -17.66
C VAL A 599 39.20 -17.24 -16.42
N TYR A 600 40.03 -17.07 -15.40
CA TYR A 600 39.78 -17.64 -14.08
C TYR A 600 39.64 -16.53 -13.04
N GLU A 601 38.69 -16.67 -12.13
CA GLU A 601 38.63 -15.86 -10.92
C GLU A 601 39.48 -16.51 -9.83
N TRP A 602 40.07 -15.68 -8.97
CA TRP A 602 40.59 -16.18 -7.70
C TRP A 602 39.43 -16.71 -6.85
N THR A 603 39.47 -18.00 -6.53
CA THR A 603 38.51 -18.64 -5.61
C THR A 603 39.18 -18.88 -4.28
N LYS A 604 38.44 -18.62 -3.20
CA LYS A 604 38.92 -18.80 -1.83
C LYS A 604 38.86 -20.24 -1.36
#